data_AF-A0A2D9LCU6-F1
#
_entry.id   AF-A0A2D9LCU6-F1
#
_cell.length_a   1.000
_cell.length_b   1.000
_cell.length_c   1.000
_cell.angle_alpha   90.00
_cell.angle_beta   90.00
_cell.angle_gamma   90.00
#
_symmetry.space_group_name_H-M   'P 1'
#
loop_
_entity.id
_entity.type
_entity.pdbx_description
1 polymer ?
#
loop_
_entity_poly.entity_id
_entity_poly.type
_entity_poly.pdbx_seq_one_letter_code
_entity_poly.pdbx_strand_id
1 'polypeptide(L)' 'MRVGLIVDSACDLPYEFARKHDLFVLPVTAIIDGQTYIDNHDPVRTQEFYQSGLLDK' A
#
# COMPACT_ATOMS: atom_id res chain seq x y z
N MET A 1 27.01 -2.78 13.54
CA MET A 1 25.90 -1.80 13.49
C MET A 1 24.69 -2.51 12.89
N ARG A 2 23.49 -2.40 13.49
CA ARG A 2 22.24 -2.94 12.92
C ARG A 2 21.31 -1.76 12.65
N VAL A 3 20.77 -1.68 11.44
CA VAL A 3 19.82 -0.66 11.01
C VAL A 3 18.51 -1.36 10.70
N GLY A 4 17.40 -0.86 11.23
CA GLY A 4 16.06 -1.28 10.83
C GLY A 4 15.52 -0.36 9.74
N LEU A 5 14.93 -0.95 8.70
CA LEU A 5 14.22 -0.21 7.65
C LEU A 5 12.73 -0.54 7.75
N ILE A 6 11.93 0.50 7.90
CA ILE A 6 10.48 0.44 7.94
C ILE A 6 10.00 1.46 6.90
N VAL A 7 9.04 1.06 6.08
CA VAL A 7 8.43 1.92 5.06
C VAL A 7 6.92 1.88 5.22
N ASP A 8 6.21 2.82 4.60
CA ASP A 8 4.76 2.76 4.47
C ASP A 8 4.35 2.14 3.12
N SER A 9 3.05 1.89 2.97
CA SER A 9 2.47 1.25 1.79
C SER A 9 2.50 2.13 0.53
N ALA A 10 2.72 3.44 0.67
CA ALA A 10 2.90 4.39 -0.43
C ALA A 10 4.36 4.46 -0.95
N CYS A 11 5.27 3.65 -0.38
CA CYS A 11 6.67 3.56 -0.84
C CYS A 11 6.81 2.82 -2.20
N ASP A 12 5.76 2.15 -2.67
CA ASP A 12 5.71 1.44 -3.96
C ASP A 12 6.83 0.40 -4.16
N LEU A 13 7.27 -0.24 -3.07
CA LEU A 13 8.23 -1.34 -3.17
C LEU A 13 7.60 -2.54 -3.88
N PRO A 14 8.32 -3.20 -4.80
CA PRO A 14 7.86 -4.47 -5.36
C PRO A 14 7.63 -5.50 -4.24
N TYR A 15 6.49 -6.20 -4.28
CA TYR A 15 6.11 -7.18 -3.26
C TYR A 15 7.21 -8.21 -2.96
N GLU A 16 7.85 -8.74 -4.01
CA GLU A 16 8.94 -9.71 -3.85
C GLU A 16 10.20 -9.10 -3.23
N PHE A 17 10.46 -7.81 -3.43
CA PHE A 17 11.58 -7.12 -2.80
C PHE A 17 11.36 -6.99 -1.30
N ALA A 18 10.18 -6.55 -0.87
CA ALA A 18 9.84 -6.40 0.54
C ALA A 18 9.94 -7.75 1.28
N ARG A 19 9.41 -8.84 0.69
CA ARG A 19 9.51 -10.19 1.27
C ARG A 19 10.94 -10.71 1.34
N LYS A 20 11.71 -10.55 0.26
CA LYS A 20 13.11 -11.01 0.19
C LYS A 20 13.99 -10.36 1.26
N HIS A 21 13.70 -9.11 1.62
CA HIS A 21 14.52 -8.32 2.53
C HIS A 21 13.91 -8.18 3.94
N ASP A 22 12.83 -8.90 4.24
CA ASP A 22 12.12 -8.86 5.53
C ASP A 22 11.75 -7.43 5.95
N LEU A 23 11.29 -6.64 4.97
CA LEU A 23 10.90 -5.25 5.19
C LEU A 23 9.48 -5.20 5.74
N PHE A 24 9.33 -4.51 6.86
CA PHE A 24 8.03 -4.23 7.42
C PHE A 24 7.40 -3.02 6.72
N VAL A 25 6.20 -3.22 6.17
CA VAL A 25 5.42 -2.19 5.47
C VAL A 25 4.24 -1.78 6.36
N LEU A 26 4.17 -0.49 6.71
CA LEU A 26 3.08 0.10 7.46
C LEU A 26 1.93 0.48 6.52
N PRO A 27 0.69 0.00 6.74
CA PRO A 27 -0.42 0.35 5.87
C PRO A 27 -0.85 1.82 6.07
N VAL A 28 -1.07 2.53 4.97
CA VAL A 28 -1.66 3.86 4.97
C VAL A 28 -3.18 3.76 4.90
N THR A 29 -3.88 4.71 5.54
CA THR A 29 -5.35 4.80 5.47
C THR A 29 -5.75 6.03 4.66
N ALA A 30 -6.60 5.83 3.64
CA ALA A 30 -7.22 6.89 2.84
C ALA A 30 -8.69 7.06 3.24
N ILE A 31 -9.14 8.31 3.32
CA ILE A 31 -10.55 8.68 3.52
C ILE A 31 -11.02 9.40 2.25
N ILE A 32 -11.94 8.78 1.52
CA ILE A 32 -12.45 9.27 0.23
C ILE A 32 -13.98 9.24 0.31
N ASP A 33 -14.63 10.38 0.11
CA ASP A 33 -16.09 10.52 0.19
C ASP A 33 -16.71 9.92 1.48
N GLY A 34 -16.00 10.06 2.59
CA GLY A 34 -16.41 9.53 3.90
C GLY A 34 -16.19 8.02 4.09
N GLN A 35 -15.69 7.31 3.07
CA GLN A 35 -15.32 5.90 3.14
C GLN A 35 -13.85 5.73 3.52
N THR A 36 -13.56 4.68 4.28
CA THR A 36 -12.20 4.37 4.75
C THR A 36 -11.61 3.21 3.96
N TYR A 37 -10.39 3.41 3.45
CA TYR A 37 -9.62 2.43 2.69
C TYR A 37 -8.28 2.24 3.37
N ILE A 38 -7.92 1.00 3.69
CA ILE A 38 -6.60 0.65 4.23
C ILE A 38 -5.81 0.02 3.10
N ASP A 39 -4.65 0.59 2.82
CA ASP A 39 -3.73 0.06 1.82
C ASP A 39 -2.87 -1.04 2.43
N ASN A 40 -3.36 -2.27 2.32
CA ASN A 40 -2.69 -3.50 2.72
C ASN A 40 -2.14 -4.28 1.52
N HIS A 41 -2.02 -3.62 0.34
CA HIS A 41 -1.63 -4.24 -0.93
C HIS A 41 -2.50 -5.45 -1.34
N ASP A 42 -3.79 -5.45 -1.01
CA ASP A 42 -4.75 -6.43 -1.54
C ASP A 42 -4.91 -6.24 -3.05
N PRO A 43 -4.57 -7.25 -3.88
CA PRO A 43 -4.61 -7.11 -5.33
C PRO A 43 -6.02 -6.92 -5.89
N VAL A 44 -7.04 -7.50 -5.24
CA VAL A 44 -8.44 -7.35 -5.66
C VAL A 44 -8.89 -5.92 -5.41
N ARG A 45 -8.65 -5.41 -4.20
CA ARG A 45 -9.05 -4.05 -3.83
C ARG A 45 -8.29 -2.99 -4.63
N THR A 46 -7.02 -3.25 -4.92
CA THR A 46 -6.22 -2.40 -5.81
C THR A 46 -6.84 -2.33 -7.20
N GLN A 47 -7.20 -3.48 -7.77
CA GLN A 47 -7.86 -3.53 -9.08
C GLN A 47 -9.22 -2.81 -9.08
N GLU A 48 -10.04 -3.02 -8.05
CA GLU A 48 -11.31 -2.31 -7.87
C GLU A 48 -11.10 -0.79 -7.83
N PHE A 49 -10.06 -0.32 -7.14
CA PHE A 49 -9.74 1.10 -7.05
C PHE A 49 -9.42 1.70 -8.44
N TYR A 50 -8.62 1.01 -9.26
CA TYR A 50 -8.36 1.41 -10.65
C TYR A 50 -9.62 1.42 -11.54
N GLN A 51 -10.54 0.47 -11.33
CA GLN A 51 -11.77 0.37 -12.12
C GLN A 51 -12.86 1.35 -11.69
N SER A 52 -12.80 1.84 -10.44
CA SER A 52 -13.85 2.67 -9.85
C SER A 52 -13.93 4.10 -10.39
N GLY A 53 -12.91 4.56 -11.13
CA GLY A 53 -12.78 5.97 -11.55
C GLY A 53 -12.36 6.92 -10.43
N LEU A 54 -12.11 6.43 -9.20
CA LEU A 54 -11.63 7.25 -8.08
C LEU A 54 -10.24 7.86 -8.30
N LEU A 55 -9.53 7.44 -9.34
CA LEU A 55 -8.22 7.97 -9.75
C LEU A 55 -8.31 9.03 -10.84
N ASP A 56 -9.48 9.24 -11.43
CA ASP A 56 -9.67 10.24 -12.47
C ASP A 56 -9.69 11.64 -11.83
N LYS A 57 -8.79 12.52 -12.31
CA LYS A 57 -8.65 13.92 -11.86
C LYS A 57 -9.56 14.88 -12.63
#